data_AF-V4IXV5-F1
#
_entry.id   AF-V4IXV5-F1
#
_cell.length_a   1.000
_cell.length_b   1.000
_cell.length_c   1.000
_cell.angle_alpha   90.00
_cell.angle_beta   90.00
_cell.angle_gamma   90.00
#
_symmetry.space_group_name_H-M   'P 1'
#
loop_
_entity.id
_entity.type
_entity.pdbx_description
1 polymer ?
#
loop_
_entity_poly.entity_id
_entity_poly.type
_entity_poly.pdbx_seq_one_letter_code
_entity_poly.pdbx_strand_id
1 'polypeptide(L)'
;MLAFRKYVRDLEALARADSLSPGAASVLAALNGQPAIELRRAVSLAKRREAGAFFTPPHVVATVRSRLRGTLSHTSVILDPACGAGDLLLAAALELPPESSLDARIRSWGRRLQGLDLHSEFIDAARARILILARSLSSDSPSPADSPASLLNGLRVGSGLEEGHYPAATHIVMNPPFGQVPAPLDLPWATGMINRAALFIWTAITGMRPSARLVAVIPDVLRSGTRYRRFRSAIRACGDLSFPVVHDRFDEATDVHTALLDFVRRSQPAVGLSSEVASQRAIVGDLFAVNPGNCPRWGTLDSVSETRAFSGTTFAAPFVVVRRTSRPEDRYRAVPTLIVNGPQTFAIENHLLVAIPRDKSLSRCKQLVALLRRPASSLWLNETIRCRHLTVAAVAGIPWE
;
A
#
# COMPACT_ATOMS: atom_id res chain seq x y z
N MET A 1 -7.67 -21.56 6.45
CA MET A 1 -6.26 -21.77 6.03
C MET A 1 -5.64 -23.06 6.62
N LEU A 2 -6.34 -24.19 6.51
CA LEU A 2 -6.16 -25.35 7.41
C LEU A 2 -4.75 -25.95 7.51
N ALA A 3 -3.97 -25.98 6.43
CA ALA A 3 -2.60 -26.49 6.45
C ALA A 3 -1.68 -25.71 7.40
N PHE A 4 -1.97 -24.43 7.66
CA PHE A 4 -1.25 -23.61 8.63
C PHE A 4 -1.51 -24.04 10.09
N ARG A 5 -2.61 -24.77 10.38
CA ARG A 5 -3.03 -25.14 11.75
C ARG A 5 -1.96 -25.93 12.52
N LYS A 6 -1.08 -26.68 11.84
CA LYS A 6 0.05 -27.36 12.49
C LYS A 6 0.90 -26.36 13.27
N TYR A 7 1.39 -25.32 12.59
CA TYR A 7 2.19 -24.27 13.21
C TYR A 7 1.42 -23.46 14.26
N VAL A 8 0.10 -23.30 14.10
CA VAL A 8 -0.74 -22.67 15.14
C VAL A 8 -0.70 -23.48 16.45
N ARG A 9 -0.74 -24.82 16.39
CA ARG A 9 -0.60 -25.66 17.59
C ARG A 9 0.76 -25.50 18.26
N ASP A 10 1.82 -25.37 17.47
CA ASP A 10 3.18 -25.13 17.97
C ASP A 10 3.27 -23.76 18.69
N LEU A 11 2.65 -22.71 18.13
CA LEU A 11 2.51 -21.40 18.79
C LEU A 11 1.68 -21.46 20.07
N GLU A 12 0.54 -22.15 20.07
CA GLU A 12 -0.29 -22.30 21.28
C GLU A 12 0.45 -23.09 22.38
N ALA A 13 1.23 -24.11 22.02
CA ALA A 13 2.05 -24.88 22.95
C ALA A 13 3.15 -23.99 23.57
N LEU A 14 3.85 -23.20 22.74
CA LEU A 14 4.84 -22.24 23.23
C LEU A 14 4.21 -21.17 24.13
N ALA A 15 3.01 -20.67 23.80
CA ALA A 15 2.28 -19.72 24.64
C ALA A 15 1.88 -20.29 26.01
N ARG A 16 1.64 -21.61 26.09
CA ARG A 16 1.23 -22.35 27.29
C ARG A 16 2.38 -23.03 28.06
N ALA A 17 3.62 -23.00 27.58
CA ALA A 17 4.76 -23.62 28.24
C ALA A 17 4.98 -23.08 29.67
N ASP A 18 5.35 -23.92 30.62
CA ASP A 18 5.49 -23.51 32.04
C ASP A 18 6.49 -22.35 32.20
N SER A 19 7.67 -22.50 31.60
CA SER A 19 8.68 -21.45 31.48
C SER A 19 8.80 -20.95 30.04
N LEU A 20 9.00 -19.64 29.87
CA LEU A 20 9.26 -19.01 28.58
C LEU A 20 10.51 -18.13 28.70
N SER A 21 11.60 -18.51 28.03
CA SER A 21 12.81 -17.69 27.98
C SER A 21 12.67 -16.62 26.88
N PRO A 22 12.66 -15.31 27.21
CA PRO A 22 12.41 -14.26 26.21
C PRO A 22 13.43 -14.23 25.06
N GLY A 23 14.67 -14.63 25.33
CA GLY A 23 15.75 -14.70 24.33
C GLY A 23 15.81 -16.01 23.56
N ALA A 24 14.93 -16.99 23.82
CA ALA A 24 14.94 -18.26 23.11
C ALA A 24 14.63 -18.06 21.62
N ALA A 25 15.37 -18.77 20.76
CA ALA A 25 15.20 -18.66 19.30
C ALA A 25 13.77 -18.96 18.83
N SER A 26 13.05 -19.86 19.51
CA SER A 26 11.63 -20.15 19.26
C SER A 26 10.71 -18.96 19.55
N VAL A 27 10.93 -18.24 20.64
CA VAL A 27 10.17 -17.03 21.01
C VAL A 27 10.45 -15.90 20.03
N LEU A 28 11.73 -15.64 19.73
CA LEU A 28 12.13 -14.59 18.79
C LEU A 28 11.59 -14.86 17.37
N ALA A 29 11.64 -16.10 16.90
CA ALA A 29 11.10 -16.51 15.61
C ALA A 29 9.56 -16.40 15.56
N ALA A 30 8.86 -16.92 16.58
CA ALA A 30 7.41 -16.84 16.70
C ALA A 30 6.90 -15.39 16.68
N LEU A 31 7.62 -14.47 17.31
CA LEU A 31 7.28 -13.06 17.33
C LEU A 31 7.67 -12.32 16.05
N ASN A 32 8.72 -12.74 15.34
CA ASN A 32 9.27 -12.00 14.19
C ASN A 32 9.50 -12.89 12.95
N GLY A 33 8.60 -12.78 11.95
CA GLY A 33 8.80 -13.30 10.60
C GLY A 33 8.52 -14.80 10.35
N GLN A 34 8.68 -15.68 11.35
CA GLN A 34 8.43 -17.12 11.18
C GLN A 34 7.01 -17.47 10.68
N PRO A 35 5.91 -16.83 11.13
CA PRO A 35 4.57 -17.13 10.63
C PRO A 35 4.44 -16.98 9.11
N ALA A 36 5.15 -16.02 8.49
CA ALA A 36 5.16 -15.84 7.05
C ALA A 36 5.92 -16.96 6.33
N ILE A 37 7.01 -17.46 6.94
CA ILE A 37 7.79 -18.60 6.43
C ILE A 37 6.94 -19.87 6.48
N GLU A 38 6.30 -20.17 7.60
CA GLU A 38 5.47 -21.37 7.77
C GLU A 38 4.20 -21.32 6.93
N LEU A 39 3.57 -20.15 6.76
CA LEU A 39 2.46 -19.98 5.82
C LEU A 39 2.88 -20.24 4.37
N ARG A 40 4.08 -19.80 3.95
CA ARG A 40 4.62 -20.08 2.61
C ARG A 40 4.99 -21.57 2.42
N ARG A 41 5.46 -22.25 3.47
CA ARG A 41 5.75 -23.70 3.47
C ARG A 41 4.48 -24.54 3.37
N ALA A 42 3.46 -24.20 4.16
CA ALA A 42 2.23 -24.99 4.28
C ALA A 42 1.16 -24.67 3.21
N VAL A 43 1.18 -23.47 2.60
CA VAL A 43 0.12 -23.02 1.68
C VAL A 43 0.69 -22.53 0.34
N SER A 44 0.18 -23.11 -0.74
CA SER A 44 0.59 -22.78 -2.12
C SER A 44 0.37 -21.31 -2.47
N LEU A 45 1.20 -20.79 -3.38
CA LEU A 45 1.14 -19.38 -3.79
C LEU A 45 -0.21 -19.01 -4.42
N ALA A 46 -0.84 -19.92 -5.18
CA ALA A 46 -2.16 -19.71 -5.75
C ALA A 46 -3.22 -19.46 -4.67
N LYS A 47 -3.30 -20.34 -3.66
CA LYS A 47 -4.25 -20.24 -2.54
C LYS A 47 -3.98 -19.03 -1.65
N ARG A 48 -2.71 -18.62 -1.48
CA ARG A 48 -2.37 -17.36 -0.80
C ARG A 48 -2.78 -16.12 -1.59
N ARG A 49 -2.65 -16.12 -2.93
CA ARG A 49 -3.13 -15.02 -3.80
C ARG A 49 -4.65 -14.91 -3.81
N GLU A 50 -5.34 -16.03 -3.91
CA GLU A 50 -6.81 -16.12 -3.85
C GLU A 50 -7.37 -15.54 -2.54
N ALA A 51 -6.82 -15.96 -1.40
CA ALA A 51 -7.22 -15.48 -0.08
C ALA A 51 -6.66 -14.10 0.31
N GLY A 52 -5.72 -13.54 -0.48
CA GLY A 52 -4.98 -12.32 -0.12
C GLY A 52 -4.06 -12.46 1.10
N ALA A 53 -3.69 -13.69 1.48
CA ALA A 53 -3.00 -14.00 2.71
C ALA A 53 -1.48 -13.80 2.62
N PHE A 54 -1.03 -12.57 2.92
CA PHE A 54 0.38 -12.18 2.98
C PHE A 54 0.64 -11.39 4.27
N PHE A 55 1.36 -12.02 5.20
CA PHE A 55 1.74 -11.41 6.49
C PHE A 55 2.78 -10.30 6.32
N THR A 56 2.83 -9.38 7.28
CA THR A 56 3.60 -8.15 7.13
C THR A 56 5.08 -8.40 7.46
N PRO A 57 6.02 -8.08 6.55
CA PRO A 57 7.43 -8.40 6.74
C PRO A 57 8.11 -7.46 7.76
N PRO A 58 9.16 -7.91 8.47
CA PRO A 58 9.69 -7.23 9.64
C PRO A 58 10.07 -5.75 9.43
N HIS A 59 10.59 -5.39 8.25
CA HIS A 59 10.98 -4.02 7.93
C HIS A 59 9.77 -3.08 7.75
N VAL A 60 8.64 -3.59 7.24
CA VAL A 60 7.38 -2.85 7.15
C VAL A 60 6.74 -2.75 8.54
N VAL A 61 6.77 -3.82 9.33
CA VAL A 61 6.31 -3.82 10.73
C VAL A 61 7.05 -2.75 11.55
N ALA A 62 8.37 -2.66 11.43
CA ALA A 62 9.19 -1.63 12.09
C ALA A 62 8.82 -0.20 11.62
N THR A 63 8.43 -0.04 10.36
CA THR A 63 7.99 1.25 9.78
C THR A 63 6.60 1.65 10.28
N VAL A 64 5.65 0.72 10.38
CA VAL A 64 4.35 0.98 11.03
C VAL A 64 4.56 1.35 12.50
N ARG A 65 5.39 0.59 13.21
CA ARG A 65 5.72 0.81 14.62
C ARG A 65 6.28 2.22 14.88
N SER A 66 7.17 2.72 14.02
CA SER A 66 7.75 4.07 14.19
C SER A 66 6.72 5.20 14.02
N ARG A 67 5.62 4.97 13.29
CA ARG A 67 4.50 5.94 13.18
C ARG A 67 3.51 5.88 14.34
N LEU A 68 3.46 4.77 15.07
CA LEU A 68 2.66 4.61 16.29
C LEU A 68 3.36 5.15 17.54
N ARG A 69 4.69 5.22 17.53
CA ARG A 69 5.49 5.68 18.67
C ARG A 69 5.06 7.06 19.15
N GLY A 70 4.75 7.16 20.45
CA GLY A 70 4.29 8.41 21.07
C GLY A 70 2.85 8.81 20.74
N THR A 71 2.09 7.97 20.02
CA THR A 71 0.67 8.24 19.66
C THR A 71 -0.32 7.47 20.53
N LEU A 72 0.15 6.40 21.19
CA LEU A 72 -0.67 5.53 22.02
C LEU A 72 -0.60 5.98 23.50
N SER A 73 -1.76 6.16 24.12
CA SER A 73 -1.92 6.47 25.55
C SER A 73 -2.55 5.29 26.29
N HIS A 74 -2.87 5.40 27.60
CA HIS A 74 -3.61 4.35 28.31
C HIS A 74 -5.05 4.15 27.80
N THR A 75 -5.65 5.14 27.14
CA THR A 75 -7.01 5.07 26.59
C THR A 75 -7.06 4.62 25.13
N SER A 76 -5.91 4.38 24.50
CA SER A 76 -5.87 3.91 23.11
C SER A 76 -6.40 2.50 22.95
N VAL A 77 -7.38 2.34 22.05
CA VAL A 77 -7.86 1.08 21.48
C VAL A 77 -7.36 1.00 20.04
N ILE A 78 -6.77 -0.13 19.67
CA ILE A 78 -6.13 -0.39 18.38
C ILE A 78 -6.87 -1.54 17.70
N LEU A 79 -7.27 -1.31 16.46
CA LEU A 79 -7.92 -2.30 15.61
C LEU A 79 -7.03 -2.65 14.41
N ASP A 80 -6.98 -3.93 14.06
CA ASP A 80 -6.57 -4.37 12.72
C ASP A 80 -7.70 -5.18 12.04
N PRO A 81 -8.39 -4.60 11.04
CA PRO A 81 -9.52 -5.24 10.36
C PRO A 81 -9.13 -6.34 9.36
N ALA A 82 -7.83 -6.62 9.18
CA ALA A 82 -7.31 -7.70 8.35
C ALA A 82 -6.02 -8.27 8.98
N CYS A 83 -6.10 -8.68 10.25
CA CYS A 83 -4.93 -8.79 11.12
C CYS A 83 -3.97 -9.94 10.78
N GLY A 84 -4.40 -10.95 10.02
CA GLY A 84 -3.60 -12.15 9.79
C GLY A 84 -3.13 -12.77 11.11
N ALA A 85 -1.87 -13.20 11.16
CA ALA A 85 -1.23 -13.67 12.39
C ALA A 85 -0.85 -12.55 13.39
N GLY A 86 -1.31 -11.31 13.20
CA GLY A 86 -1.23 -10.23 14.19
C GLY A 86 0.04 -9.39 14.18
N ASP A 87 0.84 -9.37 13.10
CA ASP A 87 2.14 -8.66 13.07
C ASP A 87 2.04 -7.17 13.46
N LEU A 88 1.02 -6.47 12.98
CA LEU A 88 0.80 -5.05 13.30
C LEU A 88 0.20 -4.85 14.70
N LEU A 89 -0.57 -5.81 15.21
CA LEU A 89 -1.07 -5.80 16.58
C LEU A 89 0.08 -6.01 17.59
N LEU A 90 1.07 -6.85 17.30
CA LEU A 90 2.30 -6.97 18.09
C LEU A 90 3.11 -5.67 18.08
N ALA A 91 3.23 -5.02 16.91
CA ALA A 91 3.90 -3.73 16.79
C ALA A 91 3.21 -2.63 17.61
N ALA A 92 1.87 -2.60 17.61
CA ALA A 92 1.09 -1.67 18.43
C ALA A 92 1.21 -2.00 19.94
N ALA A 93 1.15 -3.28 20.32
CA ALA A 93 1.30 -3.74 21.69
C ALA A 93 2.65 -3.34 22.32
N LEU A 94 3.71 -3.32 21.51
CA LEU A 94 5.05 -2.85 21.90
C LEU A 94 5.19 -1.33 22.08
N GLU A 95 4.22 -0.53 21.62
CA GLU A 95 4.16 0.92 21.82
C GLU A 95 3.02 1.32 22.77
N LEU A 96 2.30 0.36 23.35
CA LEU A 96 1.38 0.60 24.45
C LEU A 96 2.15 0.95 25.74
N PRO A 97 1.58 1.79 26.62
CA PRO A 97 2.15 2.02 27.95
C PRO A 97 2.39 0.70 28.72
N PRO A 98 3.48 0.60 29.49
CA PRO A 98 3.76 -0.59 30.29
C PRO A 98 2.70 -0.77 31.40
N GLU A 99 2.54 -2.03 31.82
CA GLU A 99 1.63 -2.46 32.87
C GLU A 99 2.44 -3.14 33.97
N SER A 100 1.98 -3.08 35.22
CA SER A 100 2.78 -3.46 36.41
C SER A 100 2.96 -4.97 36.62
N SER A 101 2.20 -5.81 35.92
CA SER A 101 2.29 -7.27 35.98
C SER A 101 1.83 -7.92 34.67
N LEU A 102 2.16 -9.20 34.49
CA LEU A 102 1.67 -9.99 33.36
C LEU A 102 0.13 -10.01 33.26
N ASP A 103 -0.58 -10.24 34.36
CA ASP A 103 -2.06 -10.29 34.37
C ASP A 103 -2.69 -8.92 34.08
N ALA A 104 -2.06 -7.82 34.54
CA ALA A 104 -2.48 -6.47 34.18
C ALA A 104 -2.27 -6.23 32.68
N ARG A 105 -1.11 -6.65 32.13
CA ARG A 105 -0.78 -6.57 30.70
C ARG A 105 -1.79 -7.32 29.83
N ILE A 106 -2.07 -8.59 30.13
CA ILE A 106 -3.00 -9.41 29.32
C ILE A 106 -4.42 -8.82 29.38
N ARG A 107 -4.91 -8.41 30.56
CA ARG A 107 -6.25 -7.79 30.69
C ARG A 107 -6.35 -6.41 30.03
N SER A 108 -5.27 -5.62 30.08
CA SER A 108 -5.18 -4.34 29.37
C SER A 108 -5.21 -4.57 27.86
N TRP A 109 -4.34 -5.43 27.33
CA TRP A 109 -4.27 -5.76 25.91
C TRP A 109 -5.56 -6.41 25.39
N GLY A 110 -6.21 -7.27 26.17
CA GLY A 110 -7.49 -7.89 25.81
C GLY A 110 -8.62 -6.91 25.53
N ARG A 111 -8.71 -5.82 26.30
CA ARG A 111 -9.69 -4.74 26.07
C ARG A 111 -9.32 -3.80 24.91
N ARG A 112 -8.05 -3.80 24.49
CA ARG A 112 -7.45 -2.70 23.71
C ARG A 112 -6.93 -3.12 22.33
N LEU A 113 -6.58 -4.39 22.14
CA LEU A 113 -6.18 -4.96 20.86
C LEU A 113 -7.38 -5.67 20.25
N GLN A 114 -7.83 -5.19 19.11
CA GLN A 114 -8.94 -5.74 18.34
C GLN A 114 -8.45 -6.22 16.98
N GLY A 115 -8.93 -7.36 16.51
CA GLY A 115 -8.46 -7.99 15.28
C GLY A 115 -9.56 -8.74 14.55
N LEU A 116 -9.64 -8.57 13.23
CA LEU A 116 -10.53 -9.30 12.34
C LEU A 116 -9.72 -10.02 11.26
N ASP A 117 -10.09 -11.26 10.98
CA ASP A 117 -9.60 -12.02 9.84
C ASP A 117 -10.67 -13.08 9.45
N LEU A 118 -10.71 -13.46 8.17
CA LEU A 118 -11.62 -14.49 7.67
C LEU A 118 -11.20 -15.91 8.05
N HIS A 119 -9.99 -16.09 8.58
CA HIS A 119 -9.42 -17.39 8.90
C HIS A 119 -9.16 -17.57 10.40
N SER A 120 -9.84 -18.54 11.02
CA SER A 120 -9.68 -18.87 12.43
C SER A 120 -8.25 -19.27 12.79
N GLU A 121 -7.50 -19.89 11.87
CA GLU A 121 -6.10 -20.25 12.11
C GLU A 121 -5.20 -19.01 12.22
N PHE A 122 -5.59 -17.88 11.63
CA PHE A 122 -4.84 -16.62 11.71
C PHE A 122 -5.16 -15.88 13.02
N ILE A 123 -6.43 -15.84 13.41
CA ILE A 123 -6.89 -15.33 14.71
C ILE A 123 -6.24 -16.09 15.88
N ASP A 124 -6.20 -17.42 15.83
CA ASP A 124 -5.58 -18.21 16.89
C ASP A 124 -4.05 -18.03 16.95
N ALA A 125 -3.39 -17.90 15.79
CA ALA A 125 -1.97 -17.54 15.73
C ALA A 125 -1.70 -16.15 16.32
N ALA A 126 -2.55 -15.15 16.02
CA ALA A 126 -2.43 -13.80 16.56
C ALA A 126 -2.59 -13.77 18.08
N ARG A 127 -3.61 -14.47 18.62
CA ARG A 127 -3.80 -14.63 20.08
C ARG A 127 -2.57 -15.27 20.73
N ALA A 128 -2.10 -16.41 20.20
CA ALA A 128 -0.93 -17.11 20.75
C ALA A 128 0.33 -16.23 20.74
N ARG A 129 0.59 -15.50 19.66
CA ARG A 129 1.74 -14.58 19.56
C ARG A 129 1.63 -13.38 20.50
N ILE A 130 0.44 -12.81 20.69
CA ILE A 130 0.23 -11.73 21.66
C ILE A 130 0.53 -12.21 23.09
N LEU A 131 0.17 -13.45 23.43
CA LEU A 131 0.48 -14.06 24.73
C LEU A 131 1.97 -14.36 24.90
N ILE A 132 2.62 -14.92 23.88
CA ILE A 132 4.09 -15.10 23.86
C ILE A 132 4.80 -13.76 24.07
N LEU A 133 4.33 -12.69 23.40
CA LEU A 133 4.86 -11.35 23.57
C LEU A 133 4.65 -10.83 25.01
N ALA A 134 3.43 -10.94 25.53
CA ALA A 134 3.10 -10.48 26.88
C ALA A 134 3.99 -11.14 27.94
N ARG A 135 4.19 -12.46 27.83
CA ARG A 135 5.08 -13.25 28.70
C ARG A 135 6.56 -12.88 28.48
N SER A 136 7.01 -12.63 27.26
CA SER A 136 8.39 -12.23 26.99
C SER A 136 8.77 -10.85 27.55
N LEU A 137 7.77 -10.03 27.91
CA LEU A 137 7.93 -8.68 28.47
C LEU A 137 7.67 -8.60 29.98
N SER A 138 7.53 -9.74 30.66
CA SER A 138 7.25 -9.83 32.09
C SER A 138 8.16 -10.88 32.74
N SER A 139 8.67 -10.58 33.93
CA SER A 139 9.41 -11.56 34.76
C SER A 139 8.48 -12.49 35.55
N ASP A 140 7.18 -12.16 35.59
CA ASP A 140 6.16 -12.88 36.36
C ASP A 140 5.75 -14.18 35.66
N SER A 141 5.48 -15.22 36.46
CA SER A 141 4.72 -16.39 36.02
C SER A 141 3.23 -16.06 35.89
N PRO A 142 2.51 -16.62 34.90
CA PRO A 142 1.07 -16.40 34.77
C PRO A 142 0.29 -16.97 35.96
N SER A 143 -0.74 -16.26 36.42
CA SER A 143 -1.67 -16.78 37.41
C SER A 143 -2.49 -17.95 36.81
N PRO A 144 -2.69 -19.07 37.53
CA PRO A 144 -3.40 -20.24 37.00
C PRO A 144 -4.92 -20.05 36.81
N ALA A 145 -5.49 -18.89 37.13
CA ALA A 145 -6.93 -18.68 37.26
C ALA A 145 -7.68 -18.35 35.96
N ASP A 146 -7.02 -17.76 34.95
CA ASP A 146 -7.68 -17.31 33.70
C ASP A 146 -7.12 -18.04 32.48
N SER A 147 -7.99 -18.66 31.67
CA SER A 147 -7.61 -19.16 30.34
C SER A 147 -7.23 -17.98 29.44
N PRO A 148 -5.97 -17.85 28.97
CA PRO A 148 -5.54 -16.65 28.25
C PRO A 148 -6.29 -16.38 26.93
N ALA A 149 -6.96 -17.40 26.38
CA ALA A 149 -7.79 -17.28 25.19
C ALA A 149 -9.12 -16.53 25.44
N SER A 150 -9.66 -16.52 26.66
CA SER A 150 -10.88 -15.78 26.99
C SER A 150 -10.63 -14.27 27.10
N LEU A 151 -9.41 -13.88 27.49
CA LEU A 151 -9.01 -12.49 27.71
C LEU A 151 -8.76 -11.72 26.40
N LEU A 152 -8.38 -12.41 25.31
CA LEU A 152 -8.15 -11.79 23.98
C LEU A 152 -9.39 -11.85 23.07
N ASN A 153 -10.56 -11.54 23.63
CA ASN A 153 -11.85 -11.59 22.93
C ASN A 153 -12.02 -10.54 21.80
N GLY A 154 -11.23 -9.46 21.82
CA GLY A 154 -11.18 -8.46 20.75
C GLY A 154 -10.65 -8.99 19.42
N LEU A 155 -9.92 -10.11 19.42
CA LEU A 155 -9.51 -10.83 18.21
C LEU A 155 -10.57 -11.88 17.88
N ARG A 156 -11.21 -11.77 16.70
CA ARG A 156 -12.32 -12.65 16.28
C ARG A 156 -12.32 -12.92 14.78
N VAL A 157 -12.94 -14.03 14.39
CA VAL A 157 -13.18 -14.34 12.98
C VAL A 157 -14.28 -13.41 12.45
N GLY A 158 -14.04 -12.76 11.32
CA GLY A 158 -14.99 -11.83 10.71
C GLY A 158 -14.39 -11.02 9.57
N SER A 159 -15.26 -10.36 8.80
CA SER A 159 -14.88 -9.54 7.66
C SER A 159 -14.75 -8.07 8.08
N GLY A 160 -13.53 -7.53 7.97
CA GLY A 160 -13.27 -6.10 8.14
C GLY A 160 -13.92 -5.19 7.09
N LEU A 161 -14.60 -5.74 6.08
CA LEU A 161 -15.45 -4.98 5.16
C LEU A 161 -16.92 -4.96 5.59
N GLU A 162 -17.40 -6.02 6.25
CA GLU A 162 -18.80 -6.13 6.71
C GLU A 162 -19.01 -5.43 8.05
N GLU A 163 -18.03 -5.49 8.96
CA GLU A 163 -18.13 -4.83 10.26
C GLU A 163 -18.31 -3.31 10.12
N GLY A 164 -17.60 -2.70 9.16
CA GLY A 164 -17.87 -1.36 8.61
C GLY A 164 -17.71 -0.14 9.53
N HIS A 165 -17.77 -0.33 10.85
CA HIS A 165 -17.92 0.74 11.83
C HIS A 165 -17.12 0.44 13.11
N TYR A 166 -16.30 1.39 13.54
CA TYR A 166 -15.29 1.18 14.57
C TYR A 166 -15.30 2.30 15.63
N PRO A 167 -16.40 2.49 16.38
CA PRO A 167 -16.60 3.64 17.26
C PRO A 167 -15.64 3.66 18.46
N ALA A 168 -15.22 2.49 18.93
CA ALA A 168 -14.24 2.36 20.01
C ALA A 168 -12.79 2.59 19.55
N ALA A 169 -12.48 2.34 18.27
CA ALA A 169 -11.10 2.36 17.77
C ALA A 169 -10.53 3.78 17.78
N THR A 170 -9.42 3.96 18.48
CA THR A 170 -8.66 5.22 18.51
C THR A 170 -7.58 5.22 17.43
N HIS A 171 -7.07 4.02 17.11
CA HIS A 171 -6.07 3.76 16.10
C HIS A 171 -6.52 2.55 15.28
N ILE A 172 -6.31 2.61 13.98
CA ILE A 172 -6.44 1.48 13.07
C ILE A 172 -5.08 1.25 12.44
N VAL A 173 -4.59 0.02 12.49
CA VAL A 173 -3.41 -0.44 11.76
C VAL A 173 -3.84 -1.53 10.79
N MET A 174 -3.31 -1.57 9.57
CA MET A 174 -3.67 -2.65 8.66
C MET A 174 -2.63 -2.90 7.56
N ASN A 175 -2.57 -4.15 7.12
CA ASN A 175 -2.04 -4.52 5.82
C ASN A 175 -3.15 -5.29 5.06
N PRO A 176 -4.12 -4.57 4.47
CA PRO A 176 -5.31 -5.17 3.89
C PRO A 176 -4.96 -6.04 2.67
N PRO A 177 -5.73 -7.10 2.40
CA PRO A 177 -5.46 -8.00 1.27
C PRO A 177 -5.50 -7.25 -0.07
N PHE A 178 -4.44 -7.43 -0.87
CA PHE A 178 -4.34 -6.86 -2.21
C PHE A 178 -4.98 -7.80 -3.24
N GLY A 179 -5.76 -7.26 -4.17
CA GLY A 179 -6.42 -8.02 -5.23
C GLY A 179 -7.39 -7.14 -6.00
N GLN A 180 -8.02 -7.66 -7.05
CA GLN A 180 -9.14 -6.97 -7.70
C GLN A 180 -10.47 -7.48 -7.12
N VAL A 181 -11.40 -6.55 -6.87
CA VAL A 181 -12.79 -6.81 -6.47
C VAL A 181 -13.70 -5.85 -7.25
N PRO A 182 -14.97 -6.21 -7.51
CA PRO A 182 -15.95 -5.24 -7.99
C PRO A 182 -16.14 -4.13 -6.95
N ALA A 183 -16.29 -2.90 -7.42
CA ALA A 183 -16.72 -1.78 -6.59
C ALA A 183 -18.18 -1.98 -6.16
N PRO A 184 -18.54 -1.74 -4.88
CA PRO A 184 -19.93 -1.56 -4.46
C PRO A 184 -20.65 -0.49 -5.28
N LEU A 185 -21.95 -0.65 -5.48
CA LEU A 185 -22.78 0.23 -6.33
C LEU A 185 -22.86 1.67 -5.80
N ASP A 186 -22.73 1.83 -4.49
CA ASP A 186 -22.80 3.08 -3.72
C ASP A 186 -21.43 3.76 -3.54
N LEU A 187 -20.35 3.18 -4.07
CA LEU A 187 -18.98 3.68 -3.87
C LEU A 187 -18.75 5.02 -4.61
N PRO A 188 -18.55 6.16 -3.92
CA PRO A 188 -18.65 7.49 -4.56
C PRO A 188 -17.46 7.85 -5.47
N TRP A 189 -16.41 7.02 -5.50
CA TRP A 189 -15.15 7.33 -6.17
C TRP A 189 -14.73 6.37 -7.29
N ALA A 190 -15.40 5.23 -7.48
CA ALA A 190 -15.11 4.30 -8.58
C ALA A 190 -16.26 3.34 -8.90
N THR A 191 -16.26 2.83 -10.13
CA THR A 191 -17.11 1.73 -10.61
C THR A 191 -16.24 0.64 -11.25
N GLY A 192 -16.80 -0.55 -11.51
CA GLY A 192 -16.07 -1.67 -12.10
C GLY A 192 -15.04 -2.28 -11.14
N MET A 193 -13.93 -2.83 -11.66
CA MET A 193 -12.92 -3.49 -10.82
C MET A 193 -11.99 -2.48 -10.13
N ILE A 194 -11.84 -2.61 -8.82
CA ILE A 194 -10.96 -1.79 -7.96
C ILE A 194 -9.99 -2.68 -7.17
N ASN A 195 -8.96 -2.07 -6.58
CA ASN A 195 -8.10 -2.78 -5.63
C ASN A 195 -8.80 -2.93 -4.28
N ARG A 196 -8.87 -4.16 -3.77
CA ARG A 196 -9.48 -4.51 -2.47
C ARG A 196 -8.94 -3.67 -1.31
N ALA A 197 -7.65 -3.33 -1.32
CA ALA A 197 -7.06 -2.43 -0.33
C ALA A 197 -7.71 -1.04 -0.31
N ALA A 198 -8.09 -0.47 -1.46
CA ALA A 198 -8.76 0.83 -1.50
C ALA A 198 -10.16 0.79 -0.87
N LEU A 199 -10.84 -0.36 -0.96
CA LEU A 199 -12.12 -0.57 -0.28
C LEU A 199 -11.93 -0.67 1.24
N PHE A 200 -10.95 -1.45 1.72
CA PHE A 200 -10.60 -1.51 3.16
C PHE A 200 -10.26 -0.13 3.75
N ILE A 201 -9.44 0.67 3.04
CA ILE A 201 -9.10 2.03 3.48
C ILE A 201 -10.34 2.93 3.51
N TRP A 202 -11.20 2.85 2.47
CA TRP A 202 -12.44 3.62 2.44
C TRP A 202 -13.35 3.27 3.61
N THR A 203 -13.66 1.98 3.80
CA THR A 203 -14.48 1.46 4.90
C THR A 203 -13.92 1.86 6.27
N ALA A 204 -12.61 1.73 6.49
CA ALA A 204 -11.99 2.14 7.74
C ALA A 204 -12.09 3.66 7.97
N ILE A 205 -11.84 4.47 6.94
CA ILE A 205 -11.93 5.94 7.06
C ILE A 205 -13.36 6.40 7.29
N THR A 206 -14.38 5.78 6.66
CA THR A 206 -15.78 6.13 6.91
C THR A 206 -16.31 5.58 8.23
N GLY A 207 -15.82 4.42 8.68
CA GLY A 207 -16.22 3.75 9.90
C GLY A 207 -15.54 4.25 11.19
N MET A 208 -14.39 4.92 11.09
CA MET A 208 -13.64 5.43 12.24
C MET A 208 -14.18 6.76 12.78
N ARG A 209 -14.11 6.91 14.11
CA ARG A 209 -14.51 8.12 14.83
C ARG A 209 -13.59 9.33 14.53
N PRO A 210 -14.07 10.58 14.77
CA PRO A 210 -13.24 11.78 14.84
C PRO A 210 -11.92 11.61 15.62
N SER A 211 -10.87 12.28 15.13
CA SER A 211 -9.51 12.27 15.67
C SER A 211 -8.82 10.90 15.77
N ALA A 212 -9.45 9.81 15.32
CA ALA A 212 -8.78 8.52 15.23
C ALA A 212 -7.77 8.50 14.07
N ARG A 213 -6.70 7.72 14.25
CA ARG A 213 -5.59 7.60 13.29
C ARG A 213 -5.61 6.26 12.57
N LEU A 214 -5.31 6.26 11.28
CA LEU A 214 -5.12 5.08 10.44
C LEU A 214 -3.69 5.05 9.93
N VAL A 215 -2.97 3.95 10.19
CA VAL A 215 -1.65 3.68 9.62
C VAL A 215 -1.72 2.36 8.84
N ALA A 216 -1.68 2.46 7.51
CA ALA A 216 -1.96 1.33 6.63
C ALA A 216 -0.87 1.08 5.58
N VAL A 217 -0.53 -0.18 5.37
CA VAL A 217 0.28 -0.60 4.21
C VAL A 217 -0.63 -0.65 2.99
N ILE A 218 -0.27 0.05 1.92
CA ILE A 218 -1.05 0.12 0.68
C ILE A 218 -0.19 -0.24 -0.54
N PRO A 219 -0.77 -0.74 -1.65
CA PRO A 219 -0.01 -0.89 -2.88
C PRO A 219 0.21 0.49 -3.54
N ASP A 220 1.40 0.71 -4.13
CA ASP A 220 1.87 2.02 -4.65
C ASP A 220 0.89 2.70 -5.63
N VAL A 221 0.08 1.90 -6.34
CA VAL A 221 -0.99 2.36 -7.25
C VAL A 221 -2.05 3.24 -6.56
N LEU A 222 -2.27 3.13 -5.26
CA LEU A 222 -3.29 3.91 -4.55
C LEU A 222 -2.85 5.35 -4.28
N ARG A 223 -1.56 5.55 -3.96
CA ARG A 223 -1.00 6.90 -3.74
C ARG A 223 -0.78 7.69 -5.03
N SER A 224 -0.67 7.01 -6.18
CA SER A 224 -0.20 7.57 -7.45
C SER A 224 -1.22 7.44 -8.60
N GLY A 225 -0.88 7.99 -9.78
CA GLY A 225 -1.64 7.81 -11.03
C GLY A 225 -3.06 8.40 -11.07
N THR A 226 -3.74 8.24 -12.20
CA THR A 226 -5.12 8.73 -12.43
C THR A 226 -6.19 7.83 -11.84
N ARG A 227 -6.01 6.50 -11.92
CA ARG A 227 -7.03 5.49 -11.54
C ARG A 227 -7.58 5.68 -10.12
N TYR A 228 -6.72 6.05 -9.17
CA TYR A 228 -7.10 6.29 -7.77
C TYR A 228 -7.09 7.78 -7.38
N ARG A 229 -7.15 8.70 -8.36
CA ARG A 229 -7.26 10.15 -8.08
C ARG A 229 -8.54 10.46 -7.30
N ARG A 230 -9.69 9.95 -7.75
CA ARG A 230 -10.99 10.14 -7.08
C ARG A 230 -11.00 9.55 -5.66
N PHE A 231 -10.42 8.36 -5.48
CA PHE A 231 -10.19 7.76 -4.16
C PHE A 231 -9.42 8.70 -3.22
N ARG A 232 -8.25 9.21 -3.66
CA ARG A 232 -7.44 10.14 -2.87
C ARG A 232 -8.16 11.44 -2.53
N SER A 233 -8.93 12.00 -3.47
CA SER A 233 -9.78 13.17 -3.21
C SER A 233 -10.86 12.88 -2.16
N ALA A 234 -11.53 11.73 -2.25
CA ALA A 234 -12.58 11.33 -1.31
C ALA A 234 -12.04 11.15 0.12
N ILE A 235 -10.91 10.46 0.30
CA ILE A 235 -10.33 10.27 1.64
C ILE A 235 -9.75 11.58 2.21
N ARG A 236 -9.17 12.48 1.39
CA ARG A 236 -8.72 13.82 1.84
C ARG A 236 -9.86 14.73 2.31
N ALA A 237 -11.07 14.56 1.77
CA ALA A 237 -12.24 15.28 2.28
C ALA A 237 -12.59 14.88 3.72
N CYS A 238 -12.22 13.67 4.16
CA CYS A 238 -12.52 13.13 5.49
C CYS A 238 -11.48 13.48 6.55
N GLY A 239 -10.27 13.92 6.19
CA GLY A 239 -9.18 14.13 7.14
C GLY A 239 -7.82 14.36 6.50
N ASP A 240 -6.80 14.42 7.34
CA ASP A 240 -5.45 14.79 6.95
C ASP A 240 -4.70 13.54 6.49
N LEU A 241 -4.14 13.56 5.28
CA LEU A 241 -3.58 12.41 4.59
C LEU A 241 -2.12 12.63 4.20
N SER A 242 -1.25 11.69 4.56
CA SER A 242 0.14 11.65 4.13
C SER A 242 0.55 10.26 3.62
N PHE A 243 1.61 10.23 2.81
CA PHE A 243 2.24 9.00 2.32
C PHE A 243 3.73 9.00 2.69
N PRO A 244 4.09 8.85 3.99
CA PRO A 244 5.41 9.20 4.49
C PRO A 244 6.54 8.27 4.05
N VAL A 245 6.23 7.05 3.61
CA VAL A 245 7.22 6.05 3.21
C VAL A 245 6.74 5.29 1.96
N VAL A 246 7.65 5.01 1.04
CA VAL A 246 7.43 4.11 -0.10
C VAL A 246 8.46 2.99 -0.03
N HIS A 247 8.00 1.75 0.02
CA HIS A 247 8.81 0.54 0.11
C HIS A 247 9.05 -0.06 -1.27
N ASP A 248 10.32 -0.28 -1.60
CA ASP A 248 10.78 -0.76 -2.90
C ASP A 248 10.18 -2.12 -3.27
N ARG A 249 10.13 -3.07 -2.34
CA ARG A 249 9.42 -4.34 -2.51
C ARG A 249 8.82 -4.76 -1.17
N PHE A 250 7.59 -5.27 -1.19
CA PHE A 250 6.96 -5.81 0.02
C PHE A 250 7.76 -7.01 0.54
N ASP A 251 7.96 -8.05 -0.28
CA ASP A 251 8.94 -9.10 0.00
C ASP A 251 9.58 -9.64 -1.29
N GLU A 252 10.57 -10.52 -1.17
CA GLU A 252 11.25 -11.13 -2.33
C GLU A 252 10.32 -12.03 -3.17
N ALA A 253 9.26 -12.56 -2.56
CA ALA A 253 8.29 -13.49 -3.17
C ALA A 253 7.10 -12.78 -3.85
N THR A 254 6.96 -11.47 -3.64
CA THR A 254 5.87 -10.63 -4.16
C THR A 254 6.46 -9.41 -4.88
N ASP A 255 6.32 -9.37 -6.20
CA ASP A 255 6.79 -8.26 -7.04
C ASP A 255 5.82 -7.07 -6.95
N VAL A 256 5.61 -6.56 -5.74
CA VAL A 256 4.65 -5.50 -5.40
C VAL A 256 5.36 -4.39 -4.63
N HIS A 257 5.36 -3.19 -5.21
CA HIS A 257 5.74 -1.96 -4.53
C HIS A 257 4.63 -1.53 -3.58
N THR A 258 4.97 -1.22 -2.33
CA THR A 258 4.01 -0.73 -1.32
C THR A 258 4.40 0.64 -0.82
N ALA A 259 3.47 1.31 -0.16
CA ALA A 259 3.68 2.56 0.54
C ALA A 259 2.94 2.53 1.86
N LEU A 260 3.31 3.41 2.78
CA LEU A 260 2.53 3.65 3.97
C LEU A 260 1.55 4.79 3.71
N LEU A 261 0.29 4.59 4.08
CA LEU A 261 -0.73 5.61 4.23
C LEU A 261 -0.84 5.94 5.71
N ASP A 262 -0.76 7.22 6.06
CA ASP A 262 -0.93 7.71 7.42
C ASP A 262 -1.94 8.85 7.41
N PHE A 263 -3.05 8.64 8.12
CA PHE A 263 -4.25 9.45 8.03
C PHE A 263 -4.84 9.72 9.42
N VAL A 264 -5.34 10.93 9.68
CA VAL A 264 -6.15 11.20 10.88
C VAL A 264 -7.48 11.83 10.51
N ARG A 265 -8.57 11.28 11.07
CA ARG A 265 -9.95 11.67 10.79
C ARG A 265 -10.24 13.05 11.38
N ARG A 266 -10.71 14.00 10.57
CA ARG A 266 -11.08 15.34 11.06
C ARG A 266 -12.41 15.31 11.82
N SER A 267 -12.54 16.15 12.84
CA SER A 267 -13.74 16.25 13.68
C SER A 267 -14.93 16.95 13.03
N GLN A 268 -14.69 17.70 11.95
CA GLN A 268 -15.72 18.32 11.11
C GLN A 268 -15.38 18.09 9.63
N PRO A 269 -16.38 18.01 8.73
CA PRO A 269 -16.14 18.02 7.29
C PRO A 269 -15.47 19.34 6.87
N ALA A 270 -14.65 19.31 5.82
CA ALA A 270 -13.92 20.50 5.36
C ALA A 270 -14.88 21.56 4.79
N VAL A 271 -14.95 22.73 5.44
CA VAL A 271 -15.36 23.97 4.78
C VAL A 271 -14.14 24.55 4.07
N GLY A 272 -14.18 24.61 2.75
CA GLY A 272 -13.10 25.19 1.93
C GLY A 272 -11.88 24.28 1.77
N LEU A 273 -11.72 23.68 0.59
CA LEU A 273 -10.41 23.21 0.14
C LEU A 273 -9.54 24.44 -0.15
N SER A 274 -8.54 24.70 0.69
CA SER A 274 -7.51 25.68 0.39
C SER A 274 -6.76 25.24 -0.87
N SER A 275 -6.83 26.05 -1.92
CA SER A 275 -6.02 25.84 -3.12
C SER A 275 -4.55 25.97 -2.75
N GLU A 276 -3.80 24.87 -2.84
CA GLU A 276 -2.34 24.96 -2.90
C GLU A 276 -1.98 25.86 -4.08
N VAL A 277 -1.30 26.98 -3.80
CA VAL A 277 -0.78 27.87 -4.84
C VAL A 277 0.39 27.15 -5.49
N ALA A 278 0.09 26.32 -6.49
CA ALA A 278 1.09 25.70 -7.33
C ALA A 278 1.94 26.81 -7.96
N SER A 279 3.26 26.70 -7.83
CA SER A 279 4.16 27.61 -8.52
C SER A 279 3.94 27.50 -10.03
N GLN A 280 3.91 28.64 -10.73
CA GLN A 280 3.67 28.71 -12.17
C GLN A 280 4.88 28.24 -13.00
N ARG A 281 5.39 27.03 -12.71
CA ARG A 281 6.28 26.31 -13.63
C ARG A 281 5.39 25.54 -14.59
N ALA A 282 5.60 25.74 -15.88
CA ALA A 282 4.94 24.95 -16.90
C ALA A 282 5.26 23.46 -16.69
N ILE A 283 4.32 22.58 -16.99
CA ILE A 283 4.53 21.13 -17.03
C ILE A 283 4.48 20.64 -18.48
N VAL A 284 4.98 19.42 -18.73
CA VAL A 284 4.92 18.79 -20.07
C VAL A 284 3.49 18.83 -20.66
N GLY A 285 2.46 18.67 -19.84
CA GLY A 285 1.04 18.71 -20.25
C GLY A 285 0.55 20.08 -20.74
N ASP A 286 1.18 21.17 -20.32
CA ASP A 286 0.85 22.52 -20.81
C ASP A 286 1.35 22.71 -22.24
N LEU A 287 2.43 22.01 -22.60
CA LEU A 287 3.11 22.13 -23.90
C LEU A 287 2.81 20.94 -24.84
N PHE A 288 2.32 19.81 -24.32
CA PHE A 288 2.09 18.57 -25.08
C PHE A 288 0.77 17.87 -24.72
N ALA A 289 0.17 17.19 -25.70
CA ALA A 289 -0.86 16.16 -25.47
C ALA A 289 -0.21 14.76 -25.49
N VAL A 290 -0.55 13.87 -24.55
CA VAL A 290 0.21 12.62 -24.28
C VAL A 290 -0.67 11.34 -24.48
N ASN A 291 -0.50 10.64 -25.61
CA ASN A 291 -1.30 9.49 -26.14
C ASN A 291 -0.48 8.14 -26.12
N PRO A 292 -0.65 7.04 -26.94
CA PRO A 292 0.02 5.71 -26.71
C PRO A 292 0.92 5.07 -27.84
N GLY A 293 2.01 4.28 -27.57
CA GLY A 293 2.53 3.25 -28.56
C GLY A 293 3.86 2.42 -28.56
N ASN A 294 4.80 2.49 -29.56
CA ASN A 294 6.12 1.74 -29.63
C ASN A 294 7.19 2.39 -30.57
N CYS A 295 8.52 2.29 -30.30
CA CYS A 295 9.67 2.95 -31.01
C CYS A 295 11.11 2.77 -30.39
N PRO A 296 12.23 3.09 -31.10
CA PRO A 296 13.63 2.92 -30.65
C PRO A 296 14.14 3.87 -29.54
N ARG A 297 14.87 3.35 -28.54
CA ARG A 297 15.30 4.10 -27.34
C ARG A 297 16.28 5.24 -27.65
N TRP A 298 15.97 6.46 -27.20
CA TRP A 298 16.78 7.69 -27.36
C TRP A 298 17.10 8.11 -28.80
N GLY A 299 16.54 7.40 -29.78
CA GLY A 299 16.78 7.63 -31.19
C GLY A 299 15.83 8.65 -31.81
N THR A 300 16.10 8.91 -33.08
CA THR A 300 15.23 9.67 -33.99
C THR A 300 14.71 8.71 -35.05
N LEU A 301 13.48 8.89 -35.49
CA LEU A 301 12.87 8.11 -36.57
C LEU A 301 12.17 9.08 -37.53
N ASP A 302 12.50 8.93 -38.82
CA ASP A 302 12.13 9.81 -39.94
C ASP A 302 11.31 9.11 -41.02
N SER A 303 11.23 7.78 -40.95
CA SER A 303 10.54 6.92 -41.89
C SER A 303 10.21 5.57 -41.22
N VAL A 304 9.14 4.92 -41.69
CA VAL A 304 8.78 3.54 -41.36
C VAL A 304 8.43 2.86 -42.67
N SER A 305 9.03 1.70 -42.94
CA SER A 305 8.73 0.88 -44.13
C SER A 305 7.51 -0.04 -43.94
N GLU A 306 7.19 -0.37 -42.68
CA GLU A 306 6.04 -1.19 -42.31
C GLU A 306 4.73 -0.42 -42.37
N THR A 307 3.72 -1.01 -43.01
CA THR A 307 2.34 -0.51 -43.00
C THR A 307 1.41 -1.58 -42.43
N ARG A 308 0.28 -1.16 -41.88
CA ARG A 308 -0.73 -2.07 -41.33
C ARG A 308 -2.13 -1.50 -41.50
N ALA A 309 -3.12 -2.38 -41.64
CA ALA A 309 -4.51 -2.01 -41.41
C ALA A 309 -4.67 -1.56 -39.93
N PHE A 310 -5.22 -0.37 -39.72
CA PHE A 310 -5.44 0.21 -38.40
C PHE A 310 -6.61 1.19 -38.45
N SER A 311 -7.64 0.93 -37.63
CA SER A 311 -8.86 1.75 -37.52
C SER A 311 -8.86 2.70 -36.32
N GLY A 312 -7.75 2.77 -35.57
CA GLY A 312 -7.59 3.63 -34.41
C GLY A 312 -6.95 4.98 -34.72
N THR A 313 -6.70 5.78 -33.68
CA THR A 313 -6.09 7.11 -33.79
C THR A 313 -4.65 7.04 -34.33
N THR A 314 -4.39 7.73 -35.44
CA THR A 314 -3.04 7.96 -35.97
C THR A 314 -2.55 9.37 -35.65
N PHE A 315 -1.24 9.59 -35.77
CA PHE A 315 -0.58 10.84 -35.38
C PHE A 315 0.33 11.37 -36.50
N ALA A 316 0.35 12.68 -36.72
CA ALA A 316 1.23 13.33 -37.69
C ALA A 316 2.50 13.87 -37.01
N ALA A 317 3.65 13.73 -37.67
CA ALA A 317 4.92 14.28 -37.22
C ALA A 317 4.92 15.83 -37.21
N PRO A 318 5.73 16.50 -36.36
CA PRO A 318 6.66 15.93 -35.39
C PRO A 318 6.02 15.66 -34.02
N PHE A 319 6.46 14.59 -33.34
CA PHE A 319 6.09 14.28 -31.96
C PHE A 319 7.17 13.46 -31.26
N VAL A 320 7.08 13.30 -29.95
CA VAL A 320 7.94 12.41 -29.16
C VAL A 320 7.12 11.25 -28.63
N VAL A 321 7.67 10.05 -28.62
CA VAL A 321 7.04 8.90 -27.95
C VAL A 321 7.91 8.41 -26.80
N VAL A 322 7.33 7.94 -25.68
CA VAL A 322 8.04 7.69 -24.40
C VAL A 322 7.69 6.32 -23.81
N ARG A 323 8.66 5.47 -23.45
CA ARG A 323 8.36 4.14 -22.89
C ARG A 323 7.54 4.19 -21.60
N ARG A 324 6.38 3.50 -21.56
CA ARG A 324 5.62 3.34 -20.30
C ARG A 324 6.31 2.39 -19.34
N THR A 325 6.83 1.29 -19.85
CA THR A 325 7.41 0.25 -19.01
C THR A 325 8.86 0.61 -18.65
N SER A 326 9.06 1.03 -17.41
CA SER A 326 10.37 1.34 -16.79
C SER A 326 10.31 1.16 -15.28
N ARG A 327 11.41 0.73 -14.67
CA ARG A 327 11.53 0.52 -13.22
C ARG A 327 12.07 1.77 -12.52
N PRO A 328 11.80 1.99 -11.21
CA PRO A 328 12.43 3.06 -10.44
C PRO A 328 13.96 3.03 -10.44
N GLU A 329 14.52 1.83 -10.60
CA GLU A 329 15.97 1.56 -10.65
C GLU A 329 16.58 1.80 -12.04
N ASP A 330 15.77 2.01 -13.08
CA ASP A 330 16.29 2.33 -14.42
C ASP A 330 16.93 3.72 -14.41
N ARG A 331 18.16 3.83 -14.94
CA ARG A 331 18.92 5.11 -15.06
C ARG A 331 18.10 6.27 -15.64
N TYR A 332 17.15 5.96 -16.53
CA TYR A 332 16.18 6.91 -17.03
C TYR A 332 14.79 6.31 -17.04
N ARG A 333 13.88 6.92 -16.28
CA ARG A 333 12.50 6.45 -16.14
C ARG A 333 11.64 6.70 -17.37
N ALA A 334 11.82 7.84 -18.03
CA ALA A 334 11.16 8.14 -19.29
C ALA A 334 12.17 8.03 -20.43
N VAL A 335 12.03 7.01 -21.28
CA VAL A 335 12.91 6.79 -22.44
C VAL A 335 12.16 7.18 -23.72
N PRO A 336 12.49 8.33 -24.33
CA PRO A 336 11.84 8.83 -25.53
C PRO A 336 12.40 8.26 -26.84
N THR A 337 11.66 8.51 -27.92
CA THR A 337 12.06 8.49 -29.32
C THR A 337 11.49 9.74 -29.98
N LEU A 338 12.28 10.42 -30.80
CA LEU A 338 11.85 11.58 -31.57
C LEU A 338 11.33 11.16 -32.95
N ILE A 339 10.09 11.54 -33.29
CA ILE A 339 9.52 11.36 -34.63
C ILE A 339 9.60 12.71 -35.35
N VAL A 340 10.42 12.79 -36.40
CA VAL A 340 10.78 14.06 -37.07
C VAL A 340 9.93 14.34 -38.30
N ASN A 341 9.89 13.39 -39.23
CA ASN A 341 9.34 13.52 -40.57
C ASN A 341 8.52 12.27 -40.91
N GLY A 342 7.65 12.41 -41.91
CA GLY A 342 6.88 11.31 -42.48
C GLY A 342 5.73 11.87 -43.32
N PRO A 343 5.58 11.50 -44.61
CA PRO A 343 4.46 11.94 -45.44
C PRO A 343 3.12 11.26 -45.09
N GLN A 344 3.09 10.46 -44.03
CA GLN A 344 1.97 9.62 -43.61
C GLN A 344 1.72 9.79 -42.10
N THR A 345 0.50 9.48 -41.65
CA THR A 345 0.18 9.42 -40.22
C THR A 345 0.58 8.08 -39.62
N PHE A 346 1.16 8.10 -38.42
CA PHE A 346 1.69 6.93 -37.75
C PHE A 346 0.65 6.28 -36.83
N ALA A 347 0.50 4.95 -36.92
CA ALA A 347 -0.23 4.14 -35.94
C ALA A 347 0.74 3.69 -34.83
N ILE A 348 0.41 3.96 -33.56
CA ILE A 348 1.32 3.80 -32.42
C ILE A 348 0.62 2.81 -31.46
N GLU A 349 1.33 1.75 -30.98
CA GLU A 349 0.77 0.60 -30.21
C GLU A 349 0.14 0.95 -28.82
N ASN A 350 0.21 0.05 -27.83
CA ASN A 350 -0.30 0.29 -26.47
C ASN A 350 0.76 0.33 -25.33
N HIS A 351 2.06 0.47 -25.62
CA HIS A 351 3.14 0.39 -24.60
C HIS A 351 4.06 1.63 -24.43
N LEU A 352 3.99 2.65 -25.27
CA LEU A 352 4.59 3.99 -25.06
C LEU A 352 3.53 5.00 -24.68
N LEU A 353 3.96 6.22 -24.42
CA LEU A 353 3.19 7.44 -24.47
C LEU A 353 3.57 8.25 -25.71
N VAL A 354 2.72 9.18 -26.17
CA VAL A 354 2.89 9.94 -27.43
C VAL A 354 2.67 11.42 -27.13
N ALA A 355 3.75 12.14 -26.85
CA ALA A 355 3.75 13.57 -26.58
C ALA A 355 3.80 14.37 -27.90
N ILE A 356 2.65 14.94 -28.29
CA ILE A 356 2.48 15.83 -29.45
C ILE A 356 2.63 17.29 -28.99
N PRO A 357 3.58 18.08 -29.52
CA PRO A 357 3.73 19.48 -29.13
C PRO A 357 2.51 20.29 -29.60
N ARG A 358 1.96 21.15 -28.72
CA ARG A 358 0.80 21.99 -29.06
C ARG A 358 1.12 23.01 -30.16
N ASP A 359 2.37 23.49 -30.20
CA ASP A 359 2.89 24.37 -31.25
C ASP A 359 3.30 23.61 -32.54
N LYS A 360 3.09 22.28 -32.59
CA LYS A 360 3.49 21.39 -33.69
C LYS A 360 4.97 21.45 -34.07
N SER A 361 5.85 22.03 -33.23
CA SER A 361 7.23 22.30 -33.60
C SER A 361 8.19 21.14 -33.27
N LEU A 362 9.11 20.90 -34.20
CA LEU A 362 10.22 19.96 -33.99
C LEU A 362 11.20 20.45 -32.90
N SER A 363 11.35 21.78 -32.77
CA SER A 363 12.20 22.37 -31.73
C SER A 363 11.71 21.98 -30.32
N ARG A 364 10.40 22.11 -30.06
CA ARG A 364 9.78 21.69 -28.80
C ARG A 364 9.97 20.19 -28.54
N CYS A 365 9.86 19.34 -29.56
CA CYS A 365 10.11 17.91 -29.43
C CYS A 365 11.57 17.61 -29.00
N LYS A 366 12.56 18.29 -29.60
CA LYS A 366 13.97 18.16 -29.21
C LYS A 366 14.20 18.64 -27.76
N GLN A 367 13.54 19.71 -27.33
CA GLN A 367 13.57 20.18 -25.94
C GLN A 367 12.99 19.14 -24.97
N LEU A 368 11.89 18.47 -25.30
CA LEU A 368 11.34 17.38 -24.47
C LEU A 368 12.34 16.22 -24.36
N VAL A 369 13.00 15.82 -25.44
CA VAL A 369 14.04 14.76 -25.38
C VAL A 369 15.19 15.17 -24.46
N ALA A 370 15.62 16.42 -24.48
CA ALA A 370 16.64 16.94 -23.56
C ALA A 370 16.17 16.98 -22.10
N LEU A 371 14.92 17.42 -21.85
CA LEU A 371 14.30 17.42 -20.52
C LEU A 371 14.24 16.00 -19.93
N LEU A 372 13.81 15.00 -20.71
CA LEU A 372 13.71 13.61 -20.24
C LEU A 372 15.08 12.95 -19.95
N ARG A 373 16.19 13.47 -20.51
CA ARG A 373 17.57 13.05 -20.13
C ARG A 373 18.03 13.58 -18.78
N ARG A 374 17.37 14.59 -18.20
CA ARG A 374 17.78 15.17 -16.91
C ARG A 374 17.50 14.19 -15.75
N PRO A 375 18.41 14.02 -14.78
CA PRO A 375 18.16 13.19 -13.59
C PRO A 375 16.89 13.62 -12.82
N ALA A 376 16.63 14.94 -12.73
CA ALA A 376 15.44 15.51 -12.11
C ALA A 376 14.12 14.94 -12.67
N SER A 377 14.03 14.72 -13.97
CA SER A 377 12.85 14.12 -14.61
C SER A 377 12.60 12.68 -14.14
N SER A 378 13.67 11.91 -13.88
CA SER A 378 13.53 10.54 -13.34
C SER A 378 13.26 10.54 -11.84
N LEU A 379 13.84 11.47 -11.07
CA LEU A 379 13.53 11.70 -9.66
C LEU A 379 12.05 12.03 -9.47
N TRP A 380 11.56 13.07 -10.16
CA TRP A 380 10.16 13.49 -10.13
C TRP A 380 9.21 12.35 -10.52
N LEU A 381 9.58 11.55 -11.54
CA LEU A 381 8.80 10.37 -11.91
C LEU A 381 8.79 9.34 -10.77
N ASN A 382 9.93 9.06 -10.13
CA ASN A 382 10.03 8.11 -9.01
C ASN A 382 9.17 8.55 -7.82
N GLU A 383 9.22 9.83 -7.45
CA GLU A 383 8.35 10.40 -6.42
C GLU A 383 6.87 10.26 -6.81
N THR A 384 6.52 10.55 -8.06
CA THR A 384 5.13 10.57 -8.54
C THR A 384 4.48 9.19 -8.70
N ILE A 385 5.20 8.15 -9.16
CA ILE A 385 4.60 6.84 -9.52
C ILE A 385 5.62 5.68 -9.58
N ARG A 386 6.02 5.03 -8.47
CA ARG A 386 7.07 3.97 -8.52
C ARG A 386 6.66 2.70 -9.29
N CYS A 387 5.38 2.52 -9.59
CA CYS A 387 4.90 1.47 -10.48
C CYS A 387 5.67 1.40 -11.82
N ARG A 388 5.87 0.17 -12.33
CA ARG A 388 6.59 -0.10 -13.59
C ARG A 388 5.98 0.52 -14.84
N HIS A 389 4.73 0.98 -14.79
CA HIS A 389 4.02 1.54 -15.93
C HIS A 389 3.76 3.03 -15.69
N LEU A 390 4.51 3.89 -16.38
CA LEU A 390 4.24 5.32 -16.44
C LEU A 390 2.85 5.57 -17.01
N THR A 391 2.18 6.58 -16.47
CA THR A 391 0.86 7.02 -16.92
C THR A 391 0.96 8.34 -17.69
N VAL A 392 -0.03 8.61 -18.53
CA VAL A 392 -0.22 9.89 -19.22
C VAL A 392 -0.03 11.07 -18.26
N ALA A 393 -0.75 11.06 -17.13
CA ALA A 393 -0.71 12.15 -16.16
C ALA A 393 0.62 12.27 -15.41
N ALA A 394 1.39 11.18 -15.29
CA ALA A 394 2.75 11.27 -14.78
C ALA A 394 3.64 11.96 -15.81
N VAL A 395 3.77 11.46 -17.03
CA VAL A 395 4.65 12.10 -18.03
C VAL A 395 4.24 13.54 -18.35
N ALA A 396 2.94 13.84 -18.36
CA ALA A 396 2.43 15.20 -18.50
C ALA A 396 2.71 16.11 -17.29
N GLY A 397 2.90 15.57 -16.09
CA GLY A 397 3.17 16.35 -14.87
C GLY A 397 4.64 16.74 -14.66
N ILE A 398 5.57 16.22 -15.48
CA ILE A 398 6.99 16.54 -15.35
C ILE A 398 7.20 18.06 -15.48
N PRO A 399 7.88 18.73 -14.52
CA PRO A 399 8.20 20.15 -14.60
C PRO A 399 9.03 20.49 -15.83
N TRP A 400 8.69 21.60 -16.48
CA TRP A 400 9.37 22.10 -17.66
C TRP A 400 10.18 23.35 -17.30
N GLU A 401 11.49 23.15 -17.14
CA GLU A 401 12.47 24.17 -16.73
C GLU A 401 13.51 24.46 -17.83
#